data_AF-A0A7C5DCR6-F1
#
_entry.id   AF-A0A7C5DCR6-F1
#
_cell.length_a   1.000
_cell.length_b   1.000
_cell.length_c   1.000
_cell.angle_alpha   90.00
_cell.angle_beta   90.00
_cell.angle_gamma   90.00
#
_symmetry.space_group_name_H-M   'P 1'
#
loop_
_entity.id
_entity.type
_entity.pdbx_description
1 polymer ?
#
loop_
_entity_poly.entity_id
_entity_poly.type
_entity_poly.pdbx_seq_one_letter_code
_entity_poly.pdbx_strand_id
1 'polypeptide(L)'
;MSLISEYRAHTEERAKLGIPPLPLTAEQAVQLIALLKENPIKEQEYLLDLFVNHISPGVDDAALEKASFLDAIIRGEATCAAIDAVEAVRILGTMLGGYNVKPMIDALAHSDKAVAEAAVLALKKTLLVYDSFDTVVELSKTNSYAKEVLESWANGEWFTSKPTLAEKMTLTVFKVPGETNTDDLSPASEAFTRSDIPMHALSMLGSKMDDPIGTIASLKEKGNPLAYVGDVVGTGSSRKSGINSVQWHLGNDIPAVPNKRTGGVVIGGIVAPIFFNTAEDSGALPIQADVTSLEMGDVIDLYPF
;
A
#
# COMPACT_ATOMS: atom_id res chain seq x y z
N MET A 1 -9.96 19.19 -20.80
CA MET A 1 -9.12 20.16 -20.05
C MET A 1 -7.73 19.52 -19.92
N SER A 2 -6.75 20.12 -19.24
CA SER A 2 -5.43 19.46 -19.08
C SER A 2 -5.48 18.47 -17.90
N LEU A 3 -4.70 17.38 -17.97
CA LEU A 3 -4.58 16.39 -16.88
C LEU A 3 -4.43 17.05 -15.50
N ILE A 4 -3.53 18.05 -15.39
CA ILE A 4 -3.27 18.75 -14.13
C ILE A 4 -4.56 19.40 -13.59
N SER A 5 -5.26 20.18 -14.43
CA SER A 5 -6.48 20.87 -14.01
C SER A 5 -7.60 19.91 -13.63
N GLU A 6 -7.75 18.81 -14.37
CA GLU A 6 -8.78 17.80 -14.13
C GLU A 6 -8.49 17.02 -12.84
N TYR A 7 -7.24 16.61 -12.62
CA TYR A 7 -6.87 15.85 -11.43
C TYR A 7 -6.89 16.71 -10.16
N ARG A 8 -6.54 18.00 -10.25
CA ARG A 8 -6.72 18.94 -9.12
C ARG A 8 -8.19 19.14 -8.77
N ALA A 9 -9.05 19.33 -9.76
CA ALA A 9 -10.49 19.43 -9.52
C ALA A 9 -11.06 18.16 -8.87
N HIS A 10 -10.63 16.97 -9.33
CA HIS A 10 -10.99 15.69 -8.72
C HIS A 10 -10.51 15.56 -7.28
N THR A 11 -9.28 16.02 -7.01
CA THR A 11 -8.71 16.06 -5.66
C THR A 11 -9.53 16.95 -4.74
N GLU A 12 -9.89 18.15 -5.18
CA GLU A 12 -10.73 19.09 -4.42
C GLU A 12 -12.15 18.57 -4.20
N GLU A 13 -12.74 17.91 -5.19
CA GLU A 13 -14.06 17.29 -5.08
C GLU A 13 -14.07 16.22 -3.99
N ARG A 14 -13.08 15.33 -4.00
CA ARG A 14 -12.98 14.23 -3.03
C ARG A 14 -12.53 14.69 -1.64
N ALA A 15 -11.74 15.76 -1.56
CA ALA A 15 -11.40 16.38 -0.29
C ALA A 15 -12.63 16.87 0.49
N LYS A 16 -13.74 17.23 -0.18
CA LYS A 16 -15.01 17.57 0.49
C LYS A 16 -15.62 16.40 1.27
N LEU A 17 -15.26 15.17 0.90
CA LEU A 17 -15.64 13.94 1.59
C LEU A 17 -14.55 13.44 2.56
N GLY A 18 -13.42 14.16 2.67
CA GLY A 18 -12.28 13.76 3.50
C GLY A 18 -11.48 12.57 2.95
N ILE A 19 -11.56 12.28 1.64
CA ILE A 19 -10.88 11.14 1.01
C ILE A 19 -9.92 11.60 -0.11
N PRO A 20 -8.83 10.86 -0.39
CA PRO A 20 -7.89 11.18 -1.46
C PRO A 20 -8.51 11.00 -2.86
N PRO A 21 -7.87 11.55 -3.91
CA PRO A 21 -8.27 11.28 -5.28
C PRO A 21 -8.13 9.80 -5.64
N LEU A 22 -8.78 9.38 -6.72
CA LEU A 22 -8.60 8.03 -7.27
C LEU A 22 -7.20 7.88 -7.88
N PRO A 23 -6.62 6.67 -7.90
CA PRO A 23 -5.41 6.40 -8.67
C PRO A 23 -5.62 6.75 -10.15
N LEU A 24 -4.53 7.08 -10.85
CA LEU A 24 -4.56 7.42 -12.26
C LEU A 24 -4.96 6.22 -13.11
N THR A 25 -5.77 6.47 -14.14
CA THR A 25 -6.03 5.49 -15.20
C THR A 25 -4.84 5.39 -16.16
N ALA A 26 -4.84 4.39 -17.03
CA ALA A 26 -3.80 4.24 -18.05
C ALA A 26 -3.73 5.47 -18.97
N GLU A 27 -4.86 6.03 -19.41
CA GLU A 27 -4.89 7.23 -20.26
C GLU A 27 -4.32 8.44 -19.52
N GLN A 28 -4.60 8.58 -18.23
CA GLN A 28 -4.04 9.65 -17.40
C GLN A 28 -2.54 9.46 -17.19
N ALA A 29 -2.07 8.22 -17.00
CA ALA A 29 -0.65 7.90 -16.90
C ALA A 29 0.11 8.24 -18.20
N VAL A 30 -0.45 7.94 -19.38
CA VAL A 30 0.12 8.33 -20.68
C VAL A 30 0.23 9.85 -20.80
N GLN A 31 -0.83 10.59 -20.43
CA GLN A 31 -0.81 12.05 -20.43
C GLN A 31 0.23 12.60 -19.44
N LEU A 32 0.37 12.00 -18.26
CA LEU A 32 1.36 12.37 -17.26
C LEU A 32 2.79 12.17 -17.79
N ILE A 33 3.05 11.03 -18.41
CA ILE A 33 4.35 10.71 -19.02
C ILE A 33 4.68 11.72 -20.13
N ALA A 34 3.70 12.12 -20.94
CA ALA A 34 3.91 13.16 -21.96
C ALA A 34 4.35 14.50 -21.34
N LEU A 35 3.73 14.90 -20.22
CA LEU A 35 4.11 16.11 -19.48
C LEU A 35 5.52 15.99 -18.85
N LEU A 36 5.87 14.82 -18.30
CA LEU A 36 7.21 14.57 -17.74
C LEU A 36 8.32 14.56 -18.79
N LYS A 37 7.99 14.32 -20.06
CA LYS A 37 8.92 14.39 -21.20
C LYS A 37 9.15 15.82 -21.71
N GLU A 38 8.37 16.81 -21.26
CA GLU A 38 8.58 18.21 -21.66
C GLU A 38 9.90 18.77 -21.11
N ASN A 39 10.50 19.72 -21.81
CA ASN A 39 11.70 20.43 -21.32
C ASN A 39 11.56 21.94 -21.59
N PRO A 40 11.40 22.78 -20.55
CA PRO A 40 11.36 22.43 -19.12
C PRO A 40 10.05 21.77 -18.70
N ILE A 41 10.11 20.89 -17.68
CA ILE A 41 8.92 20.27 -17.07
C ILE A 41 8.19 21.32 -16.24
N LYS A 42 6.93 21.59 -16.57
CA LYS A 42 6.08 22.48 -15.77
C LYS A 42 5.47 21.70 -14.60
N GLU A 43 5.43 22.32 -13.42
CA GLU A 43 4.92 21.68 -12.19
C GLU A 43 5.60 20.34 -11.85
N GLN A 44 6.91 20.26 -12.08
CA GLN A 44 7.71 19.03 -11.94
C GLN A 44 7.45 18.26 -10.64
N GLU A 45 7.44 18.92 -9.48
CA GLU A 45 7.23 18.26 -8.19
C GLU A 45 5.86 17.56 -8.11
N TYR A 46 4.81 18.22 -8.60
CA TYR A 46 3.46 17.66 -8.59
C TYR A 46 3.34 16.48 -9.56
N LEU A 47 3.92 16.58 -10.76
CA LEU A 47 3.90 15.49 -11.73
C LEU A 47 4.68 14.26 -11.24
N LEU A 48 5.82 14.47 -10.56
CA LEU A 48 6.56 13.38 -9.94
C LEU A 48 5.78 12.72 -8.79
N ASP A 49 5.11 13.50 -7.95
CA ASP A 49 4.26 12.95 -6.89
C ASP A 49 3.14 12.08 -7.47
N LEU A 50 2.44 12.56 -8.50
CA LEU A 50 1.44 11.76 -9.21
C LEU A 50 2.03 10.47 -9.79
N PHE A 51 3.21 10.56 -10.41
CA PHE A 51 3.84 9.43 -11.06
C PHE A 51 4.31 8.36 -10.06
N VAL A 52 4.87 8.80 -8.93
CA VAL A 52 5.42 7.91 -7.90
C VAL A 52 4.30 7.32 -7.03
N ASN A 53 3.36 8.15 -6.58
CA ASN A 53 2.42 7.82 -5.50
C ASN A 53 0.98 7.56 -5.95
N HIS A 54 0.56 8.00 -7.15
CA HIS A 54 -0.83 7.92 -7.61
C HIS A 54 -1.08 6.91 -8.74
N ILE A 55 -0.10 6.07 -9.10
CA ILE A 55 -0.27 4.96 -10.05
C ILE A 55 -0.29 3.64 -9.27
N SER A 56 -1.33 2.83 -9.48
CA SER A 56 -1.44 1.50 -8.87
C SER A 56 -0.25 0.61 -9.25
N PRO A 57 0.32 -0.18 -8.32
CA PRO A 57 1.40 -1.12 -8.61
C PRO A 57 0.88 -2.41 -9.27
N GLY A 58 1.79 -3.35 -9.57
CA GLY A 58 1.39 -4.67 -10.04
C GLY A 58 1.21 -4.74 -11.56
N VAL A 59 0.08 -5.32 -11.96
CA VAL A 59 -0.29 -5.57 -13.37
C VAL A 59 -1.48 -4.71 -13.82
N ASP A 60 -1.74 -3.61 -13.11
CA ASP A 60 -2.70 -2.58 -13.54
C ASP A 60 -2.24 -1.93 -14.85
N ASP A 61 -3.19 -1.50 -15.68
CA ASP A 61 -2.89 -0.91 -16.99
C ASP A 61 -2.06 0.38 -16.87
N ALA A 62 -2.28 1.20 -15.83
CA ALA A 62 -1.44 2.38 -15.59
C ALA A 62 -0.03 2.00 -15.10
N ALA A 63 0.11 0.89 -14.39
CA ALA A 63 1.42 0.34 -14.03
C ALA A 63 2.21 -0.11 -15.25
N LEU A 64 1.55 -0.65 -16.30
CA LEU A 64 2.22 -1.00 -17.55
C LEU A 64 2.87 0.23 -18.19
N GLU A 65 2.12 1.33 -18.31
CA GLU A 65 2.60 2.58 -18.87
C GLU A 65 3.78 3.16 -18.06
N LYS A 66 3.65 3.15 -16.73
CA LYS A 66 4.71 3.56 -15.80
C LYS A 66 5.97 2.72 -15.97
N ALA A 67 5.86 1.38 -15.93
CA ALA A 67 7.01 0.48 -16.05
C ALA A 67 7.68 0.60 -17.41
N SER A 68 6.90 0.70 -18.49
CA SER A 68 7.41 0.84 -19.86
C SER A 68 8.18 2.14 -20.05
N PHE A 69 7.68 3.24 -19.48
CA PHE A 69 8.41 4.52 -19.52
C PHE A 69 9.73 4.46 -18.75
N LEU A 70 9.73 3.85 -17.56
CA LEU A 70 10.96 3.71 -16.75
C LEU A 70 11.98 2.80 -17.43
N ASP A 71 11.55 1.69 -18.03
CA ASP A 71 12.42 0.81 -18.82
C ASP A 71 13.01 1.55 -20.03
N ALA A 72 12.22 2.35 -20.74
CA ALA A 72 12.70 3.17 -21.86
C ALA A 72 13.76 4.20 -21.42
N ILE A 73 13.64 4.78 -20.21
CA ILE A 73 14.68 5.66 -19.65
C ILE A 73 15.96 4.87 -19.38
N ILE A 74 15.85 3.68 -18.78
CA ILE A 74 17.01 2.81 -18.48
C ILE A 74 17.73 2.39 -19.76
N ARG A 75 16.99 2.10 -20.83
CA ARG A 75 17.55 1.72 -22.14
C ARG A 75 18.09 2.91 -22.95
N GLY A 76 17.85 4.15 -22.51
CA GLY A 76 18.19 5.36 -23.25
C GLY A 76 17.30 5.62 -24.48
N GLU A 77 16.13 4.99 -24.54
CA GLU A 77 15.13 5.14 -25.60
C GLU A 77 14.17 6.32 -25.33
N ALA A 78 14.08 6.75 -24.07
CA ALA A 78 13.36 7.94 -23.64
C ALA A 78 14.21 8.78 -22.69
N THR A 79 13.90 10.08 -22.61
CA THR A 79 14.55 11.01 -21.69
C THR A 79 13.51 11.75 -20.85
N CYS A 80 13.90 12.11 -19.63
CA CYS A 80 13.12 12.89 -18.68
C CYS A 80 14.09 13.76 -17.88
N ALA A 81 13.86 15.07 -17.81
CA ALA A 81 14.76 15.96 -17.06
C ALA A 81 14.72 15.70 -15.54
N ALA A 82 13.67 15.03 -15.06
CA ALA A 82 13.44 14.77 -13.64
C ALA A 82 13.76 13.34 -13.19
N ILE A 83 13.92 12.38 -14.11
CA ILE A 83 14.12 10.96 -13.81
C ILE A 83 15.28 10.46 -14.66
N ASP A 84 16.43 10.21 -14.02
CA ASP A 84 17.55 9.51 -14.64
C ASP A 84 17.37 7.98 -14.55
N ALA A 85 18.30 7.22 -15.14
CA ALA A 85 18.22 5.76 -15.15
C ALA A 85 18.30 5.13 -13.75
N VAL A 86 19.02 5.74 -12.81
CA VAL A 86 19.14 5.24 -11.42
C VAL A 86 17.81 5.43 -10.70
N GLU A 87 17.21 6.61 -10.83
CA GLU A 87 15.92 6.92 -10.24
C GLU A 87 14.78 6.11 -10.89
N ALA A 88 14.85 5.86 -12.20
CA ALA A 88 13.92 4.98 -12.90
C ALA A 88 13.90 3.57 -12.27
N VAL A 89 15.07 3.00 -11.98
CA VAL A 89 15.18 1.69 -11.29
C VAL A 89 14.63 1.76 -9.86
N ARG A 90 14.90 2.84 -9.12
CA ARG A 90 14.34 3.01 -7.77
C ARG A 90 12.82 3.04 -7.76
N ILE A 91 12.21 3.76 -8.71
CA ILE A 91 10.75 3.83 -8.86
C ILE A 91 10.20 2.46 -9.29
N LEU A 92 10.86 1.73 -10.21
CA LEU A 92 10.48 0.36 -10.54
C LEU A 92 10.47 -0.54 -9.28
N GLY A 93 11.43 -0.35 -8.38
CA GLY A 93 11.52 -1.08 -7.11
C GLY A 93 10.34 -0.88 -6.16
N THR A 94 9.50 0.13 -6.35
CA THR A 94 8.33 0.38 -5.50
C THR A 94 7.04 -0.23 -6.06
N MET A 95 7.06 -0.80 -7.27
CA MET A 95 5.86 -1.29 -7.97
C MET A 95 5.42 -2.69 -7.54
N LEU A 96 5.95 -3.22 -6.43
CA LEU A 96 5.69 -4.52 -5.80
C LEU A 96 6.05 -5.78 -6.62
N GLY A 97 5.72 -5.81 -7.91
CA GLY A 97 5.87 -6.93 -8.82
C GLY A 97 5.08 -6.72 -10.11
N GLY A 98 5.17 -7.66 -11.06
CA GLY A 98 4.53 -7.53 -12.37
C GLY A 98 5.42 -6.86 -13.41
N TYR A 99 4.94 -5.81 -14.07
CA TYR A 99 5.62 -5.21 -15.23
C TYR A 99 7.00 -4.61 -14.91
N ASN A 100 7.32 -4.35 -13.64
CA ASN A 100 8.60 -3.80 -13.21
C ASN A 100 9.73 -4.83 -13.09
N VAL A 101 9.41 -6.14 -12.95
CA VAL A 101 10.41 -7.17 -12.60
C VAL A 101 11.42 -7.36 -13.71
N LYS A 102 10.95 -7.54 -14.96
CA LYS A 102 11.84 -7.75 -16.10
C LYS A 102 12.78 -6.55 -16.34
N PRO A 103 12.31 -5.29 -16.38
CA PRO A 103 13.19 -4.13 -16.48
C PRO A 103 14.29 -4.10 -15.41
N MET A 104 13.98 -4.43 -14.15
CA MET A 104 14.98 -4.48 -13.08
C MET A 104 16.00 -5.60 -13.29
N ILE A 105 15.58 -6.78 -13.77
CA ILE A 105 16.51 -7.88 -14.07
C ILE A 105 17.42 -7.52 -15.24
N ASP A 106 16.88 -6.94 -16.30
CA ASP A 106 17.66 -6.48 -17.46
C ASP A 106 18.70 -5.42 -17.03
N ALA A 107 18.32 -4.53 -16.09
CA ALA A 107 19.19 -3.50 -15.54
C ALA A 107 20.40 -4.03 -14.74
N LEU A 108 20.40 -5.30 -14.29
CA LEU A 108 21.58 -5.93 -13.68
C LEU A 108 22.76 -6.05 -14.65
N ALA A 109 22.50 -6.03 -15.97
CA ALA A 109 23.53 -6.07 -17.01
C ALA A 109 23.85 -4.68 -17.59
N HIS A 110 23.35 -3.60 -16.98
CA HIS A 110 23.55 -2.25 -17.46
C HIS A 110 25.04 -1.84 -17.38
N SER A 111 25.50 -1.02 -18.34
CA SER A 111 26.91 -0.61 -18.44
C SER A 111 27.32 0.40 -17.37
N ASP A 112 26.40 1.27 -16.96
CA ASP A 112 26.54 2.10 -15.76
C ASP A 112 26.31 1.27 -14.50
N LYS A 113 27.34 1.21 -13.64
CA LYS A 113 27.31 0.46 -12.38
C LYS A 113 26.25 0.98 -11.42
N ALA A 114 25.99 2.29 -11.37
CA ALA A 114 25.02 2.85 -10.44
C ALA A 114 23.59 2.35 -10.73
N VAL A 115 23.27 2.12 -12.01
CA VAL A 115 21.98 1.55 -12.43
C VAL A 115 21.87 0.08 -12.02
N ALA A 116 22.94 -0.71 -12.25
CA ALA A 116 22.97 -2.11 -11.85
C ALA A 116 22.88 -2.27 -10.31
N GLU A 117 23.59 -1.43 -9.55
CA GLU A 117 23.54 -1.41 -8.08
C GLU A 117 22.14 -1.04 -7.56
N ALA A 118 21.46 -0.06 -8.18
CA ALA A 118 20.07 0.25 -7.85
C ALA A 118 19.14 -0.94 -8.11
N ALA A 119 19.38 -1.68 -9.19
CA ALA A 119 18.57 -2.85 -9.55
C ALA A 119 18.75 -3.99 -8.55
N VAL A 120 19.99 -4.21 -8.08
CA VAL A 120 20.28 -5.14 -6.99
C VAL A 120 19.46 -4.76 -5.75
N LEU A 121 19.56 -3.51 -5.28
CA LEU A 121 18.87 -3.07 -4.07
C LEU A 121 17.35 -3.24 -4.16
N ALA A 122 16.77 -2.97 -5.34
CA ALA A 122 15.35 -3.16 -5.59
C ALA A 122 14.95 -4.65 -5.61
N LEU A 123 15.69 -5.49 -6.34
CA LEU A 123 15.39 -6.91 -6.47
C LEU A 123 15.56 -7.67 -5.15
N LYS A 124 16.53 -7.31 -4.31
CA LYS A 124 16.70 -7.89 -2.96
C LYS A 124 15.44 -7.81 -2.10
N LYS A 125 14.58 -6.82 -2.34
CA LYS A 125 13.32 -6.59 -1.60
C LYS A 125 12.06 -7.02 -2.37
N THR A 126 12.22 -7.45 -3.62
CA THR A 126 11.09 -7.82 -4.48
C THR A 126 10.72 -9.28 -4.26
N LEU A 127 9.52 -9.53 -3.74
CA LEU A 127 9.03 -10.90 -3.46
C LEU A 127 8.36 -11.55 -4.67
N LEU A 128 7.67 -10.75 -5.47
CA LEU A 128 6.79 -11.21 -6.55
C LEU A 128 7.59 -11.39 -7.86
N VAL A 129 8.67 -12.16 -7.81
CA VAL A 129 9.55 -12.44 -8.98
C VAL A 129 9.08 -13.65 -9.79
N TYR A 130 8.34 -14.58 -9.17
CA TYR A 130 7.75 -15.77 -9.82
C TYR A 130 8.73 -16.47 -10.78
N ASP A 131 8.31 -16.75 -12.02
CA ASP A 131 9.09 -17.43 -13.05
C ASP A 131 10.38 -16.68 -13.43
N SER A 132 10.49 -15.39 -13.10
CA SER A 132 11.73 -14.63 -13.31
C SER A 132 12.86 -15.06 -12.36
N PHE A 133 12.55 -15.84 -11.31
CA PHE A 133 13.57 -16.43 -10.44
C PHE A 133 14.60 -17.24 -11.24
N ASP A 134 14.14 -18.12 -12.14
CA ASP A 134 15.03 -18.96 -12.96
C ASP A 134 15.91 -18.11 -13.90
N THR A 135 15.39 -16.97 -14.35
CA THR A 135 16.17 -16.02 -15.16
C THR A 135 17.32 -15.42 -14.34
N VAL A 136 17.08 -15.06 -13.08
CA VAL A 136 18.13 -14.56 -12.18
C VAL A 136 19.13 -15.66 -11.83
N VAL A 137 18.68 -16.92 -11.65
CA VAL A 137 19.54 -18.09 -11.46
C VAL A 137 20.50 -18.28 -12.63
N GLU A 138 20.00 -18.29 -13.86
CA GLU A 138 20.84 -18.43 -15.05
C GLU A 138 21.80 -17.26 -15.21
N LEU A 139 21.33 -16.03 -14.97
CA LEU A 139 22.14 -14.81 -15.06
C LEU A 139 23.27 -14.80 -14.02
N SER A 140 23.04 -15.34 -12.82
CA SER A 140 24.03 -15.38 -11.73
C SER A 140 25.29 -16.19 -12.05
N LYS A 141 25.23 -17.08 -13.05
CA LYS A 141 26.39 -17.87 -13.51
C LYS A 141 27.48 -16.99 -14.12
N THR A 142 27.12 -15.82 -14.63
CA THR A 142 28.03 -14.91 -15.35
C THR A 142 27.98 -13.47 -14.85
N ASN A 143 26.92 -13.06 -14.15
CA ASN A 143 26.72 -11.71 -13.63
C ASN A 143 26.81 -11.69 -12.09
N SER A 144 27.79 -10.96 -11.55
CA SER A 144 28.00 -10.85 -10.09
C SER A 144 26.85 -10.17 -9.35
N TYR A 145 26.14 -9.23 -9.97
CA TYR A 145 24.98 -8.56 -9.38
C TYR A 145 23.80 -9.52 -9.23
N ALA A 146 23.53 -10.35 -10.24
CA ALA A 146 22.50 -11.39 -10.15
C ALA A 146 22.84 -12.42 -9.06
N LYS A 147 24.12 -12.78 -8.92
CA LYS A 147 24.59 -13.63 -7.83
C LYS A 147 24.33 -13.01 -6.46
N GLU A 148 24.63 -11.72 -6.30
CA GLU A 148 24.36 -10.98 -5.05
C GLU A 148 22.87 -10.95 -4.70
N VAL A 149 21.98 -10.78 -5.69
CA VAL A 149 20.53 -10.85 -5.49
C VAL A 149 20.11 -12.24 -4.98
N LEU A 150 20.61 -13.33 -5.56
CA LEU A 150 20.29 -14.69 -5.10
C LEU A 150 20.80 -14.96 -3.69
N GLU A 151 22.02 -14.53 -3.36
CA GLU A 151 22.59 -14.67 -2.02
C GLU A 151 21.75 -13.92 -0.99
N SER A 152 21.31 -12.70 -1.31
CA SER A 152 20.42 -11.92 -0.44
C SER A 152 19.05 -12.58 -0.23
N TRP A 153 18.45 -13.14 -1.28
CA TRP A 153 17.21 -13.91 -1.18
C TRP A 153 17.37 -15.15 -0.32
N ALA A 154 18.47 -15.90 -0.50
CA ALA A 154 18.79 -17.08 0.29
C ALA A 154 19.03 -16.73 1.78
N ASN A 155 19.62 -15.57 2.06
CA ASN A 155 19.84 -15.05 3.41
C ASN A 155 18.58 -14.44 4.04
N GLY A 156 17.46 -14.37 3.32
CA GLY A 156 16.20 -13.82 3.83
C GLY A 156 16.25 -12.32 4.11
N GLU A 157 17.11 -11.55 3.42
CA GLU A 157 17.26 -10.11 3.67
C GLU A 157 15.98 -9.31 3.40
N TRP A 158 15.11 -9.80 2.50
CA TRP A 158 13.78 -9.23 2.26
C TRP A 158 12.88 -9.26 3.51
N PHE A 159 13.16 -10.17 4.45
CA PHE A 159 12.47 -10.32 5.73
C PHE A 159 13.24 -9.64 6.86
N THR A 160 14.53 -9.95 7.02
CA THR A 160 15.34 -9.49 8.16
C THR A 160 15.68 -8.00 8.12
N SER A 161 15.58 -7.35 6.94
CA SER A 161 15.74 -5.90 6.83
C SER A 161 14.49 -5.10 7.23
N LYS A 162 13.34 -5.75 7.42
CA LYS A 162 12.12 -5.08 7.89
C LYS A 162 12.18 -4.82 9.39
N PRO A 163 11.55 -3.73 9.89
CA PRO A 163 11.40 -3.53 11.32
C PRO A 163 10.71 -4.74 11.98
N THR A 164 11.24 -5.18 13.12
CA THR A 164 10.58 -6.20 13.94
C THR A 164 9.33 -5.62 14.60
N LEU A 165 8.38 -6.49 14.94
CA LEU A 165 7.25 -6.09 15.77
C LEU A 165 7.77 -5.53 17.11
N ALA A 166 7.21 -4.42 17.57
CA ALA A 166 7.64 -3.77 18.80
C ALA A 166 7.33 -4.67 20.02
N GLU A 167 8.25 -4.74 20.98
CA GLU A 167 8.04 -5.46 22.26
C GLU A 167 6.89 -4.86 23.08
N LYS A 168 6.61 -3.57 22.86
CA LYS A 168 5.50 -2.83 23.47
C LYS A 168 4.89 -1.85 22.48
N MET A 169 3.57 -1.85 22.37
CA MET A 169 2.79 -0.87 21.61
C MET A 169 1.81 -0.15 22.53
N THR A 170 1.94 1.17 22.65
CA THR A 170 0.94 2.00 23.35
C THR A 170 -0.17 2.35 22.36
N LEU A 171 -1.41 1.96 22.67
CA LEU A 171 -2.56 2.03 21.77
C LEU A 171 -3.72 2.76 22.45
N THR A 172 -4.54 3.47 21.67
CA THR A 172 -5.83 4.01 22.13
C THR A 172 -6.95 3.07 21.66
N VAL A 173 -7.83 2.67 22.57
CA VAL A 173 -8.93 1.74 22.31
C VAL A 173 -10.06 2.43 21.52
N PHE A 174 -10.44 1.84 20.38
CA PHE A 174 -11.70 2.11 19.68
C PHE A 174 -12.63 0.91 19.88
N LYS A 175 -13.46 0.95 20.94
CA LYS A 175 -14.33 -0.16 21.36
C LYS A 175 -15.69 -0.11 20.65
N VAL A 176 -16.11 -1.22 20.05
CA VAL A 176 -17.46 -1.46 19.54
C VAL A 176 -18.09 -2.59 20.37
N PRO A 177 -18.97 -2.27 21.34
CA PRO A 177 -19.59 -3.27 22.20
C PRO A 177 -20.48 -4.25 21.42
N GLY A 178 -20.59 -5.47 21.95
CA GLY A 178 -21.38 -6.55 21.38
C GLY A 178 -20.72 -7.20 20.15
N GLU A 179 -21.57 -7.68 19.24
CA GLU A 179 -21.14 -8.30 18.00
C GLU A 179 -20.98 -7.26 16.88
N THR A 180 -19.82 -7.28 16.23
CA THR A 180 -19.56 -6.60 14.96
C THR A 180 -19.60 -7.62 13.84
N ASN A 181 -20.62 -7.53 12.99
CA ASN A 181 -20.72 -8.31 11.76
C ASN A 181 -19.91 -7.64 10.64
N THR A 182 -19.45 -8.40 9.65
CA THR A 182 -18.78 -7.80 8.48
C THR A 182 -19.67 -6.86 7.68
N ASP A 183 -21.00 -6.98 7.75
CA ASP A 183 -21.93 -6.00 7.17
C ASP A 183 -21.93 -4.66 7.92
N ASP A 184 -21.62 -4.65 9.22
CA ASP A 184 -21.44 -3.40 9.97
C ASP A 184 -20.16 -2.66 9.52
N LEU A 185 -19.12 -3.39 9.10
CA LEU A 185 -17.87 -2.82 8.59
C LEU A 185 -17.91 -2.50 7.08
N SER A 186 -18.77 -3.20 6.35
CA SER A 186 -18.90 -3.14 4.89
C SER A 186 -20.34 -3.47 4.47
N PRO A 187 -21.25 -2.47 4.59
CA PRO A 187 -22.68 -2.67 4.32
C PRO A 187 -22.94 -3.21 2.93
N ALA A 188 -23.89 -4.13 2.80
CA ALA A 188 -24.30 -4.66 1.50
C ALA A 188 -24.88 -3.58 0.57
N SER A 189 -25.54 -2.55 1.12
CA SER A 189 -26.06 -1.40 0.35
C SER A 189 -24.96 -0.63 -0.37
N GLU A 190 -23.75 -0.61 0.18
CA GLU A 190 -22.58 0.10 -0.34
C GLU A 190 -21.64 -0.83 -1.12
N ALA A 191 -22.11 -2.00 -1.55
CA ALA A 191 -21.25 -2.97 -2.23
C ALA A 191 -20.61 -2.43 -3.52
N PHE A 192 -21.25 -1.48 -4.19
CA PHE A 192 -20.77 -0.86 -5.44
C PHE A 192 -19.56 0.06 -5.24
N THR A 193 -19.26 0.49 -4.00
CA THR A 193 -18.09 1.33 -3.70
C THR A 193 -16.86 0.55 -3.24
N ARG A 194 -16.96 -0.78 -3.05
CA ARG A 194 -15.92 -1.62 -2.41
C ARG A 194 -14.53 -1.57 -3.06
N SER A 195 -14.45 -1.30 -4.36
CA SER A 195 -13.17 -1.14 -5.07
C SER A 195 -12.47 0.18 -4.76
N ASP A 196 -13.23 1.22 -4.38
CA ASP A 196 -12.73 2.50 -3.89
C ASP A 196 -12.68 2.46 -2.36
N ILE A 197 -11.57 1.91 -1.82
CA ILE A 197 -11.40 1.69 -0.37
C ILE A 197 -11.69 2.95 0.46
N PRO A 198 -11.11 4.13 0.15
CA PRO A 198 -11.41 5.35 0.90
C PRO A 198 -12.88 5.71 0.92
N MET A 199 -13.57 5.63 -0.23
CA MET A 199 -15.00 5.93 -0.32
C MET A 199 -15.83 4.92 0.45
N HIS A 200 -15.55 3.63 0.29
CA HIS A 200 -16.30 2.57 0.97
C HIS A 200 -16.16 2.66 2.50
N ALA A 201 -14.96 3.00 2.98
CA ALA A 201 -14.67 3.15 4.39
C ALA A 201 -15.49 4.27 5.08
N LEU A 202 -16.10 5.19 4.33
CA LEU A 202 -17.00 6.21 4.89
C LEU A 202 -18.30 5.61 5.46
N SER A 203 -18.68 4.40 5.03
CA SER A 203 -19.89 3.70 5.48
C SER A 203 -19.69 2.80 6.70
N MET A 204 -18.44 2.65 7.15
CA MET A 204 -18.07 1.77 8.25
C MET A 204 -18.80 2.15 9.54
N LEU A 205 -19.50 1.17 10.14
CA LEU A 205 -20.20 1.24 11.42
C LEU A 205 -21.39 2.20 11.50
N GLY A 206 -21.88 2.74 10.39
CA GLY A 206 -23.02 3.67 10.40
C GLY A 206 -24.33 3.06 10.93
N SER A 207 -24.46 1.74 10.97
CA SER A 207 -25.57 1.02 11.61
C SER A 207 -25.45 0.88 13.13
N LYS A 208 -24.24 1.08 13.67
CA LYS A 208 -23.86 0.80 15.08
C LYS A 208 -23.54 2.06 15.87
N MET A 209 -23.11 3.12 15.18
CA MET A 209 -22.62 4.35 15.78
C MET A 209 -23.05 5.53 14.91
N ASP A 210 -23.49 6.63 15.54
CA ASP A 210 -23.98 7.82 14.82
C ASP A 210 -22.86 8.52 14.04
N ASP A 211 -21.68 8.68 14.64
CA ASP A 211 -20.51 9.32 14.01
C ASP A 211 -19.21 8.53 14.27
N PRO A 212 -19.03 7.38 13.59
CA PRO A 212 -17.84 6.54 13.79
C PRO A 212 -16.56 7.23 13.32
N ILE A 213 -16.62 8.01 12.24
CA ILE A 213 -15.44 8.66 11.66
C ILE A 213 -15.00 9.84 12.53
N GLY A 214 -15.92 10.68 13.00
CA GLY A 214 -15.62 11.74 13.95
C GLY A 214 -15.10 11.21 15.28
N THR A 215 -15.66 10.08 15.77
CA THR A 215 -15.13 9.39 16.95
C THR A 215 -13.69 8.94 16.75
N ILE A 216 -13.38 8.28 15.62
CA ILE A 216 -12.02 7.87 15.26
C ILE A 216 -11.08 9.09 15.19
N ALA A 217 -11.53 10.18 14.57
CA ALA A 217 -10.74 11.41 14.47
C ALA A 217 -10.40 11.99 15.85
N SER A 218 -11.39 12.08 16.76
CA SER A 218 -11.17 12.55 18.12
C SER A 218 -10.21 11.65 18.92
N LEU A 219 -10.30 10.33 18.76
CA LEU A 219 -9.37 9.41 19.44
C LEU A 219 -7.94 9.54 18.96
N LYS A 220 -7.73 9.84 17.66
CA LYS A 220 -6.39 10.07 17.10
C LYS A 220 -5.70 11.29 17.70
N GLU A 221 -6.43 12.28 18.21
CA GLU A 221 -5.86 13.45 18.89
C GLU A 221 -5.05 13.09 20.15
N LYS A 222 -5.26 11.88 20.71
CA LYS A 222 -4.46 11.36 21.83
C LYS A 222 -3.03 10.99 21.43
N GLY A 223 -2.72 10.92 20.14
CA GLY A 223 -1.36 10.72 19.63
C GLY A 223 -0.85 9.27 19.58
N ASN A 224 -1.67 8.29 19.98
CA ASN A 224 -1.34 6.87 19.86
C ASN A 224 -2.07 6.24 18.66
N PRO A 225 -1.51 5.17 18.04
CA PRO A 225 -2.25 4.34 17.11
C PRO A 225 -3.52 3.77 17.76
N LEU A 226 -4.57 3.56 16.97
CA LEU A 226 -5.82 3.02 17.47
C LEU A 226 -5.85 1.49 17.36
N ALA A 227 -6.48 0.83 18.33
CA ALA A 227 -6.83 -0.59 18.27
C ALA A 227 -8.35 -0.74 18.11
N TYR A 228 -8.79 -1.54 17.13
CA TYR A 228 -10.19 -1.93 17.04
C TYR A 228 -10.48 -2.96 18.11
N VAL A 229 -11.41 -2.70 19.02
CA VAL A 229 -11.74 -3.62 20.12
C VAL A 229 -13.22 -4.00 20.05
N GLY A 230 -13.58 -5.27 20.19
CA GLY A 230 -14.98 -5.70 20.21
C GLY A 230 -15.20 -7.00 20.98
N ASP A 231 -16.42 -7.26 21.43
CA ASP A 231 -16.70 -8.50 22.19
C ASP A 231 -16.70 -9.71 21.27
N VAL A 232 -17.36 -9.58 20.11
CA VAL A 232 -17.31 -10.55 19.01
C VAL A 232 -17.05 -9.79 17.70
N VAL A 233 -16.00 -10.12 16.96
CA VAL A 233 -15.53 -9.35 15.81
C VAL A 233 -15.54 -10.18 14.52
N GLY A 234 -16.12 -9.63 13.46
CA GLY A 234 -15.93 -10.10 12.10
C GLY A 234 -16.79 -11.30 11.70
N THR A 235 -17.91 -11.55 12.39
CA THR A 235 -18.86 -12.59 12.02
C THR A 235 -19.53 -12.30 10.67
N GLY A 236 -20.14 -13.31 10.07
CA GLY A 236 -20.88 -13.16 8.81
C GLY A 236 -20.04 -13.46 7.56
N SER A 237 -20.33 -12.75 6.48
CA SER A 237 -19.79 -13.07 5.16
C SER A 237 -18.31 -12.73 5.00
N SER A 238 -17.60 -13.54 4.21
CA SER A 238 -16.22 -13.24 3.81
C SER A 238 -16.21 -12.06 2.86
N ARG A 239 -15.77 -10.90 3.36
CA ARG A 239 -15.68 -9.66 2.57
C ARG A 239 -14.42 -8.89 2.98
N LYS A 240 -13.40 -8.92 2.11
CA LYS A 240 -12.15 -8.18 2.31
C LYS A 240 -12.39 -6.68 2.55
N SER A 241 -13.47 -6.12 2.01
CA SER A 241 -13.85 -4.72 2.23
C SER A 241 -14.08 -4.38 3.71
N GLY A 242 -14.48 -5.33 4.57
CA GLY A 242 -14.63 -5.07 6.01
C GLY A 242 -13.30 -4.72 6.68
N ILE A 243 -12.26 -5.55 6.49
CA ILE A 243 -10.93 -5.23 7.02
C ILE A 243 -10.30 -4.03 6.30
N ASN A 244 -10.56 -3.84 5.00
CA ASN A 244 -10.08 -2.65 4.29
C ASN A 244 -10.60 -1.36 4.94
N SER A 245 -11.87 -1.30 5.34
CA SER A 245 -12.44 -0.14 6.04
C SER A 245 -11.76 0.11 7.39
N VAL A 246 -11.54 -0.96 8.17
CA VAL A 246 -10.82 -0.87 9.45
C VAL A 246 -9.40 -0.36 9.24
N GLN A 247 -8.64 -0.93 8.31
CA GLN A 247 -7.26 -0.52 8.02
C GLN A 247 -7.18 0.86 7.37
N TRP A 248 -8.18 1.27 6.60
CA TRP A 248 -8.23 2.63 6.06
C TRP A 248 -8.20 3.66 7.18
N HIS A 249 -8.97 3.42 8.25
CA HIS A 249 -9.05 4.35 9.36
C HIS A 249 -7.96 4.16 10.42
N LEU A 250 -7.54 2.92 10.70
CA LEU A 250 -6.67 2.59 11.84
C LEU A 250 -5.28 2.06 11.44
N GLY A 251 -5.07 1.74 10.16
CA GLY A 251 -3.82 1.18 9.64
C GLY A 251 -2.82 2.25 9.19
N ASN A 252 -1.78 1.79 8.50
CA ASN A 252 -0.67 2.58 8.00
C ASN A 252 -0.69 2.65 6.47
N ASP A 253 -0.25 3.79 5.94
CA ASP A 253 -0.05 3.96 4.50
C ASP A 253 1.03 3.00 3.98
N ILE A 254 0.83 2.52 2.75
CA ILE A 254 1.80 1.68 2.05
C ILE A 254 2.53 2.59 1.04
N PRO A 255 3.86 2.79 1.16
CA PRO A 255 4.60 3.64 0.24
C PRO A 255 4.37 3.26 -1.23
N ALA A 256 4.12 4.25 -2.08
CA ALA A 256 3.85 4.11 -3.51
C ALA A 256 2.67 3.20 -3.90
N VAL A 257 1.75 2.90 -2.96
CA VAL A 257 0.52 2.14 -3.24
C VAL A 257 -0.69 3.01 -2.87
N PRO A 258 -1.32 3.68 -3.86
CA PRO A 258 -2.41 4.60 -3.57
C PRO A 258 -3.64 3.89 -2.99
N ASN A 259 -4.35 4.60 -2.12
CA ASN A 259 -5.68 4.25 -1.61
C ASN A 259 -5.77 2.85 -0.97
N LYS A 260 -4.67 2.38 -0.37
CA LYS A 260 -4.63 1.12 0.39
C LYS A 260 -3.75 1.28 1.63
N ARG A 261 -4.18 0.66 2.72
CA ARG A 261 -3.45 0.62 3.99
C ARG A 261 -3.22 -0.81 4.45
N THR A 262 -2.28 -0.97 5.36
CA THR A 262 -1.89 -2.25 5.99
C THR A 262 -1.72 -2.07 7.50
N GLY A 263 -1.41 -3.12 8.25
CA GLY A 263 -1.22 -3.01 9.69
C GLY A 263 -2.53 -2.82 10.45
N GLY A 264 -2.40 -2.26 11.65
CA GLY A 264 -3.50 -2.10 12.60
C GLY A 264 -3.59 -3.27 13.59
N VAL A 265 -4.21 -3.01 14.74
CA VAL A 265 -4.43 -4.00 15.79
C VAL A 265 -5.93 -4.23 15.95
N VAL A 266 -6.35 -5.48 15.99
CA VAL A 266 -7.75 -5.88 16.26
C VAL A 266 -7.76 -6.79 17.48
N ILE A 267 -8.48 -6.41 18.53
CA ILE A 267 -8.60 -7.21 19.76
C ILE A 267 -10.06 -7.62 19.94
N GLY A 268 -10.33 -8.92 19.92
CA GLY A 268 -11.67 -9.45 20.13
C GLY A 268 -11.75 -10.38 21.33
N GLY A 269 -12.84 -10.34 22.09
CA GLY A 269 -13.18 -11.46 22.98
C GLY A 269 -13.29 -12.77 22.18
N ILE A 270 -13.96 -12.68 21.04
CA ILE A 270 -13.98 -13.67 19.97
C ILE A 270 -13.72 -12.95 18.65
N VAL A 271 -12.85 -13.51 17.80
CA VAL A 271 -12.66 -13.06 16.42
C VAL A 271 -13.02 -14.20 15.49
N ALA A 272 -13.93 -13.96 14.54
CA ALA A 272 -14.36 -14.99 13.60
C ALA A 272 -13.19 -15.45 12.70
N PRO A 273 -13.02 -16.77 12.44
CA PRO A 273 -11.82 -17.29 11.79
C PRO A 273 -11.50 -16.70 10.41
N ILE A 274 -12.53 -16.46 9.59
CA ILE A 274 -12.32 -15.88 8.25
C ILE A 274 -11.81 -14.44 8.37
N PHE A 275 -12.39 -13.65 9.28
CA PHE A 275 -11.96 -12.28 9.50
C PHE A 275 -10.55 -12.23 10.11
N PHE A 276 -10.25 -13.15 11.04
CA PHE A 276 -8.92 -13.32 11.61
C PHE A 276 -7.88 -13.52 10.49
N ASN A 277 -8.03 -14.55 9.66
CA ASN A 277 -7.11 -14.81 8.54
C ASN A 277 -6.99 -13.61 7.58
N THR A 278 -8.10 -12.96 7.26
CA THR A 278 -8.08 -11.80 6.35
C THR A 278 -7.32 -10.61 6.96
N ALA A 279 -7.38 -10.43 8.29
CA ALA A 279 -6.60 -9.43 9.00
C ALA A 279 -5.10 -9.77 8.97
N GLU A 280 -4.72 -11.02 9.22
CA GLU A 280 -3.33 -11.48 9.14
C GLU A 280 -2.74 -11.32 7.73
N ASP A 281 -3.47 -11.78 6.70
CA ASP A 281 -3.07 -11.71 5.30
C ASP A 281 -2.87 -10.26 4.81
N SER A 282 -3.56 -9.31 5.44
CA SER A 282 -3.44 -7.87 5.14
C SER A 282 -2.43 -7.14 6.02
N GLY A 283 -1.68 -7.87 6.86
CA GLY A 283 -0.61 -7.35 7.70
C GLY A 283 -1.06 -6.77 9.03
N ALA A 284 -2.32 -6.94 9.44
CA ALA A 284 -2.81 -6.55 10.76
C ALA A 284 -2.41 -7.58 11.83
N LEU A 285 -2.53 -7.20 13.10
CA LEU A 285 -2.35 -8.08 14.26
C LEU A 285 -3.71 -8.35 14.94
N PRO A 286 -4.44 -9.41 14.55
CA PRO A 286 -5.63 -9.83 15.26
C PRO A 286 -5.28 -10.64 16.52
N ILE A 287 -5.93 -10.32 17.64
CA ILE A 287 -5.68 -10.92 18.96
C ILE A 287 -7.03 -11.34 19.56
N GLN A 288 -7.08 -12.55 20.09
CA GLN A 288 -8.18 -13.00 20.95
C GLN A 288 -7.77 -12.86 22.42
N ALA A 289 -8.45 -12.00 23.17
CA ALA A 289 -8.17 -11.71 24.57
C ALA A 289 -9.44 -11.25 25.30
N ASP A 290 -9.44 -11.29 26.64
CA ASP A 290 -10.53 -10.67 27.40
C ASP A 290 -10.53 -9.15 27.19
N VAL A 291 -11.69 -8.63 26.80
CA VAL A 291 -11.90 -7.21 26.47
C VAL A 291 -12.95 -6.55 27.36
N THR A 292 -13.40 -7.23 28.42
CA THR A 292 -14.48 -6.77 29.30
C THR A 292 -14.11 -5.54 30.13
N SER A 293 -12.81 -5.33 30.38
CA SER A 293 -12.30 -4.16 31.09
C SER A 293 -11.80 -3.05 30.18
N LEU A 294 -11.97 -3.17 28.85
CA LEU A 294 -11.49 -2.20 27.87
C LEU A 294 -12.62 -1.31 27.38
N GLU A 295 -12.50 -0.01 27.61
CA GLU A 295 -13.48 0.99 27.25
C GLU A 295 -13.00 1.94 26.15
N MET A 296 -13.96 2.59 25.50
CA MET A 296 -13.67 3.56 24.43
C MET A 296 -12.71 4.65 24.92
N GLY A 297 -11.57 4.77 24.23
CA GLY A 297 -10.56 5.78 24.51
C GLY A 297 -9.57 5.42 25.61
N ASP A 298 -9.63 4.24 26.21
CA ASP A 298 -8.57 3.77 27.10
C ASP A 298 -7.22 3.77 26.37
N VAL A 299 -6.15 4.06 27.12
CA VAL A 299 -4.78 3.94 26.64
C VAL A 299 -4.18 2.68 27.25
N ILE A 300 -3.78 1.74 26.40
CA ILE A 300 -3.28 0.43 26.80
C ILE A 300 -1.87 0.21 26.27
N ASP A 301 -1.08 -0.60 26.97
CA ASP A 301 0.17 -1.15 26.46
C ASP A 301 -0.05 -2.61 26.05
N LEU A 302 0.17 -2.91 24.78
CA LEU A 302 0.16 -4.27 24.24
C LEU A 302 1.58 -4.82 24.17
N TYR A 303 1.81 -5.99 24.77
CA TYR A 303 3.08 -6.72 24.78
C TYR A 303 2.93 -8.01 23.95
N PRO A 304 3.41 -8.06 22.69
CA PRO A 304 3.10 -9.16 21.77
C PRO A 304 3.89 -10.46 21.95
N PHE A 305 4.93 -10.47 22.79
CA PHE A 305 5.88 -11.59 22.96
C PHE A 305 5.77 -12.25 24.33
#